data_AF-A0A1C5Q8B8-F1
#
_entry.id   AF-A0A1C5Q8B8-F1
#
_cell.length_a   1.000
_cell.length_b   1.000
_cell.length_c   1.000
_cell.angle_alpha   90.00
_cell.angle_beta   90.00
_cell.angle_gamma   90.00
#
_symmetry.space_group_name_H-M   'P 1'
#
loop_
_entity.id
_entity.type
_entity.pdbx_description
1 polymer ?
#
loop_
_entity_poly.entity_id
_entity_poly.type
_entity_poly.pdbx_seq_one_letter_code
_entity_poly.pdbx_strand_id
1 'polypeptide(L)'
;MTENKKLKRKLIVQSFLPLSILIVIKSVTKETLGKIYCLLDSILHKCNIIETIQETGLRDDIWQILIGIIALWFAISGFITFWQFRQARFTAFNDDGDKIVIEDKIQDSGISFFMTFILSLLVDKVSTVNEFISYILVMWFVAELMVKTDLYYQNPVLILLQYKLYRVKFTSDIANVPNPKTYIAICREELDENKVVKWKYISDDVCLMYNKNRKEQ
;
A
#
# COMPACT_ATOMS: atom_id res chain seq x y z
N MET A 1 -14.45 -0.54 20.27
CA MET A 1 -13.12 -0.18 19.72
C MET A 1 -13.31 0.88 18.65
N THR A 2 -12.58 2.00 18.71
CA THR A 2 -12.73 3.09 17.72
C THR A 2 -11.88 2.81 16.49
N GLU A 3 -12.50 2.78 15.32
CA GLU A 3 -11.83 2.52 14.04
C GLU A 3 -10.91 3.68 13.63
N ASN A 4 -9.68 3.36 13.22
CA ASN A 4 -8.73 4.33 12.66
C ASN A 4 -8.75 4.28 11.12
N LYS A 5 -9.83 4.81 10.54
CA LYS A 5 -10.02 4.90 9.08
C LYS A 5 -8.86 5.62 8.37
N LYS A 6 -8.25 6.61 9.03
CA LYS A 6 -7.12 7.37 8.48
C LYS A 6 -5.88 6.48 8.34
N LEU A 7 -5.60 5.64 9.34
CA LEU A 7 -4.48 4.71 9.29
C LEU A 7 -4.71 3.61 8.26
N LYS A 8 -5.93 3.04 8.20
CA LYS A 8 -6.32 2.07 7.16
C LYS A 8 -6.04 2.63 5.76
N ARG A 9 -6.54 3.83 5.44
CA ARG A 9 -6.32 4.47 4.13
C ARG A 9 -4.83 4.66 3.80
N LYS A 10 -4.00 5.03 4.78
CA LYS A 10 -2.55 5.16 4.57
C LYS A 10 -1.89 3.83 4.27
N LEU A 11 -2.27 2.76 4.97
CA LEU A 11 -1.75 1.41 4.72
C LEU A 11 -2.14 0.89 3.34
N ILE A 12 -3.37 1.20 2.88
CA ILE A 12 -3.81 0.89 1.51
C ILE A 12 -2.95 1.63 0.50
N VAL A 13 -2.79 2.96 0.62
CA VAL A 13 -1.95 3.74 -0.31
C VAL A 13 -0.50 3.21 -0.34
N GLN A 14 0.02 2.85 0.83
CA GLN A 14 1.37 2.31 0.97
C GLN A 14 1.52 0.92 0.31
N SER A 15 0.47 0.08 0.28
CA SER A 15 0.58 -1.27 -0.32
C SER A 15 0.78 -1.22 -1.84
N PHE A 16 0.31 -0.16 -2.50
CA PHE A 16 0.52 0.06 -3.93
C PHE A 16 1.89 0.65 -4.28
N LEU A 17 2.72 1.06 -3.30
CA LEU A 17 3.99 1.74 -3.55
C LEU A 17 4.96 0.94 -4.44
N PRO A 18 5.21 -0.37 -4.20
CA PRO A 18 6.15 -1.10 -5.05
C PRO A 18 5.63 -1.25 -6.49
N LEU A 19 4.31 -1.43 -6.64
CA LEU A 19 3.68 -1.55 -7.95
C LEU A 19 3.74 -0.24 -8.72
N SER A 20 3.44 0.89 -8.07
CA SER A 20 3.48 2.21 -8.70
C SER A 20 4.89 2.60 -9.13
N ILE A 21 5.92 2.26 -8.35
CA ILE A 21 7.32 2.43 -8.75
C ILE A 21 7.63 1.65 -10.03
N LEU A 22 7.22 0.38 -10.10
CA LEU A 22 7.48 -0.44 -11.28
C LEU A 22 6.76 0.08 -12.53
N ILE A 23 5.52 0.56 -12.38
CA ILE A 23 4.78 1.18 -13.49
C ILE A 23 5.48 2.47 -13.95
N VAL A 24 5.98 3.30 -13.03
CA VAL A 24 6.77 4.49 -13.40
C VAL A 24 8.02 4.09 -14.19
N ILE A 25 8.76 3.09 -13.73
CA ILE A 25 9.95 2.60 -14.44
C ILE A 25 9.57 2.10 -15.84
N LYS A 26 8.46 1.37 -15.97
CA LYS A 26 7.97 0.87 -17.26
C LYS A 26 7.55 2.01 -18.20
N SER A 27 6.85 3.02 -17.67
CA SER A 27 6.35 4.15 -18.47
C SER A 27 7.42 5.16 -18.85
N VAL A 28 8.52 5.23 -18.11
CA VAL A 28 9.62 6.18 -18.34
C VAL A 28 10.73 5.51 -19.15
N THR A 29 10.55 5.43 -20.46
CA THR A 29 11.60 5.01 -21.40
C THR A 29 12.44 6.22 -21.85
N LYS A 30 13.70 5.98 -22.26
CA LYS A 30 14.57 7.06 -22.80
C LYS A 30 13.92 7.80 -23.97
N GLU A 31 13.21 7.06 -24.83
CA GLU A 31 12.50 7.62 -25.97
C GLU A 31 11.35 8.53 -25.52
N THR A 32 10.49 8.06 -24.60
CA THR A 32 9.41 8.88 -24.05
C THR A 32 9.91 10.12 -23.31
N LEU A 33 11.04 10.03 -22.60
CA LEU A 33 11.66 11.18 -21.93
C LEU A 33 12.18 12.21 -22.94
N GLY A 34 12.80 11.76 -24.04
CA GLY A 34 13.23 12.63 -25.12
C GLY A 34 12.06 13.39 -25.74
N LYS A 35 10.96 12.69 -26.05
CA LYS A 35 9.74 13.30 -26.60
C LYS A 35 9.12 14.32 -25.63
N ILE A 36 9.05 14.01 -24.33
CA ILE A 36 8.56 14.94 -23.29
C ILE A 36 9.46 16.16 -23.17
N TYR A 37 10.79 15.99 -23.21
CA TYR A 37 11.73 17.10 -23.15
C TYR A 37 11.58 18.04 -24.35
N CYS A 38 11.50 17.51 -25.58
CA CYS A 38 11.25 18.31 -26.78
C CYS A 38 9.93 19.08 -26.69
N LEU A 39 8.89 18.48 -26.10
CA LEU A 39 7.61 19.16 -25.91
C LEU A 39 7.72 20.28 -24.86
N LEU A 40 8.41 20.03 -23.73
CA LEU A 40 8.67 21.05 -22.72
C LEU A 40 9.49 22.22 -23.27
N ASP A 41 10.51 21.94 -24.06
CA ASP A 41 11.34 22.94 -24.75
C ASP A 41 10.50 23.79 -25.72
N SER A 42 9.65 23.14 -26.52
CA SER A 42 8.71 23.81 -27.43
C SER A 42 7.68 24.67 -26.68
N ILE A 43 7.21 24.25 -25.50
CA ILE A 43 6.33 25.06 -24.62
C ILE A 43 7.10 26.28 -24.09
N LEU A 44 8.34 26.08 -23.63
CA LEU A 44 9.18 27.13 -23.06
C LEU A 44 9.49 28.22 -24.09
N HIS A 45 9.75 27.83 -25.33
CA HIS A 45 10.10 28.72 -26.45
C HIS A 45 8.88 29.25 -27.22
N LYS A 46 7.64 29.00 -26.77
CA LYS A 46 6.38 29.43 -27.42
C LYS A 46 6.28 29.03 -28.91
N CYS A 47 6.83 27.88 -29.28
CA CYS A 47 6.65 27.32 -30.62
C CYS A 47 5.28 26.63 -30.75
N ASN A 48 4.91 26.28 -31.99
CA ASN A 48 3.61 25.71 -32.32
C ASN A 48 3.50 24.26 -31.80
N ILE A 49 2.96 24.08 -30.59
CA ILE A 49 2.93 22.80 -29.84
C ILE A 49 2.30 21.66 -30.65
N ILE A 50 1.31 21.96 -31.50
CA ILE A 50 0.56 20.98 -32.28
C ILE A 50 1.45 20.32 -33.36
N GLU A 51 2.32 21.10 -34.01
CA GLU A 51 3.26 20.59 -35.01
C GLU A 51 4.31 19.70 -34.35
N THR A 52 4.87 20.14 -33.21
CA THR A 52 5.84 19.37 -32.43
C THR A 52 5.28 18.02 -31.99
N ILE A 53 4.01 17.97 -31.54
CA ILE A 53 3.34 16.72 -31.14
C ILE A 53 3.19 15.75 -32.31
N GLN A 54 2.91 16.28 -33.51
CA GLN A 54 2.71 15.47 -34.71
C GLN A 54 4.04 14.95 -35.26
N GLU A 55 5.11 15.75 -35.21
CA GLU A 55 6.45 15.33 -35.64
C GLU A 55 7.12 14.34 -34.68
N THR A 56 6.92 14.48 -33.36
CA THR A 56 7.53 13.57 -32.37
C THR A 56 6.81 12.23 -32.21
N GLY A 57 5.64 12.03 -32.83
CA GLY A 57 4.85 10.82 -32.69
C GLY A 57 4.34 10.58 -31.25
N LEU A 58 4.22 11.65 -30.45
CA LEU A 58 3.83 11.54 -29.03
C LEU A 58 2.40 10.98 -28.85
N ARG A 59 1.55 11.15 -29.86
CA ARG A 59 0.17 10.65 -29.86
C ARG A 59 0.09 9.15 -29.58
N ASP A 60 1.04 8.37 -30.07
CA ASP A 60 1.02 6.91 -29.95
C ASP A 60 1.37 6.44 -28.53
N ASP A 61 2.13 7.24 -27.78
CA ASP A 61 2.57 6.93 -26.41
C ASP A 61 1.74 7.65 -25.32
N ILE A 62 0.70 8.42 -25.71
CA ILE A 62 -0.03 9.30 -24.80
C ILE A 62 -0.66 8.54 -23.62
N TRP A 63 -1.21 7.35 -23.87
CA TRP A 63 -1.85 6.53 -22.83
C TRP A 63 -0.84 5.99 -21.83
N GLN A 64 0.32 5.54 -22.30
CA GLN A 64 1.41 5.07 -21.45
C GLN A 64 1.95 6.22 -20.57
N ILE A 65 2.08 7.43 -21.13
CA ILE A 65 2.51 8.62 -20.40
C ILE A 65 1.51 8.99 -19.31
N LEU A 66 0.20 8.97 -19.61
CA LEU A 66 -0.85 9.24 -18.63
C LEU A 66 -0.81 8.23 -17.47
N ILE A 67 -0.66 6.93 -17.76
CA ILE A 67 -0.48 5.89 -16.73
C ILE A 67 0.78 6.17 -15.90
N GLY A 68 1.88 6.57 -16.55
CA GLY A 68 3.11 6.94 -15.86
C GLY A 68 2.93 8.10 -14.89
N ILE A 69 2.18 9.14 -15.28
CA ILE A 69 1.88 10.30 -14.42
C ILE A 69 1.02 9.88 -13.22
N ILE A 70 -0.03 9.08 -13.46
CA ILE A 70 -0.89 8.55 -12.39
C ILE A 70 -0.05 7.71 -11.41
N ALA A 71 0.76 6.79 -11.94
CA ALA A 71 1.62 5.94 -11.13
C ALA A 71 2.66 6.76 -10.34
N LEU A 72 3.23 7.82 -10.93
CA LEU A 72 4.15 8.72 -10.24
C LEU A 72 3.48 9.40 -9.04
N TRP A 73 2.24 9.86 -9.19
CA TRP A 73 1.46 10.44 -8.10
C TRP A 73 1.20 9.42 -6.97
N PHE A 74 0.86 8.17 -7.33
CA PHE A 74 0.72 7.09 -6.36
C PHE A 74 2.05 6.72 -5.68
N ALA A 75 3.17 6.74 -6.41
CA ALA A 75 4.49 6.48 -5.84
C ALA A 75 4.90 7.56 -4.83
N ILE A 76 4.67 8.84 -5.15
CA ILE A 76 4.94 9.96 -4.24
C ILE A 76 4.08 9.84 -2.98
N SER A 77 2.78 9.60 -3.11
CA SER A 77 1.89 9.44 -1.95
C SER A 77 2.23 8.20 -1.10
N GLY A 78 2.59 7.09 -1.73
CA GLY A 78 3.11 5.89 -1.07
C GLY A 78 4.42 6.14 -0.33
N PHE A 79 5.34 6.93 -0.90
CA PHE A 79 6.61 7.27 -0.26
C PHE A 79 6.40 8.19 0.96
N ILE A 80 5.50 9.18 0.84
CA ILE A 80 5.13 10.05 1.96
C ILE A 80 4.53 9.21 3.11
N THR A 81 3.63 8.29 2.81
CA THR A 81 3.00 7.43 3.83
C THR A 81 4.00 6.45 4.45
N PHE A 82 4.90 5.88 3.65
CA PHE A 82 6.03 5.07 4.14
C PHE A 82 6.88 5.83 5.16
N TRP A 83 7.29 7.06 4.82
CA TRP A 83 8.10 7.89 5.71
C TRP A 83 7.36 8.23 6.99
N GLN A 84 6.08 8.60 6.88
CA GLN A 84 5.23 8.86 8.04
C GLN A 84 5.08 7.64 8.93
N PHE A 85 4.88 6.44 8.37
CA PHE A 85 4.72 5.20 9.14
C PHE A 85 6.03 4.77 9.81
N ARG A 86 7.17 4.99 9.14
CA ARG A 86 8.50 4.74 9.72
C ARG A 86 8.81 5.64 10.91
N GLN A 87 8.39 6.90 10.86
CA GLN A 87 8.60 7.87 11.95
C GLN A 87 7.46 7.91 12.97
N ALA A 88 6.32 7.28 12.68
CA ALA A 88 5.15 7.33 13.56
C ALA A 88 5.48 6.69 14.92
N ARG A 89 5.54 7.53 15.95
CA ARG A 89 5.33 7.10 17.33
C ARG A 89 3.84 7.00 17.52
N PHE A 90 3.32 5.78 17.55
CA PHE A 90 1.90 5.56 17.79
C PHE A 90 1.60 5.92 19.26
N THR A 91 1.07 7.12 19.47
CA THR A 91 0.56 7.57 20.76
C THR A 91 -0.90 7.10 20.88
N ALA A 92 -1.32 6.61 22.04
CA ALA A 92 -2.60 5.92 22.29
C ALA A 92 -2.62 4.45 21.84
N PHE A 93 -1.89 3.62 22.58
CA PHE A 93 -2.14 2.18 22.66
C PHE A 93 -3.03 1.89 23.86
N ASN A 94 -3.85 0.86 23.75
CA ASN A 94 -4.48 0.27 24.92
C ASN A 94 -3.44 -0.51 25.71
N ASP A 95 -3.41 -0.32 27.03
CA ASP A 95 -2.40 -0.90 27.94
C ASP A 95 -3.07 -1.56 29.15
N ASP A 96 -4.17 -2.27 28.89
CA ASP A 96 -5.04 -2.88 29.90
C ASP A 96 -4.46 -4.16 30.53
N GLY A 97 -3.22 -4.54 30.20
CA GLY A 97 -2.62 -5.76 30.73
C GLY A 97 -3.01 -7.04 29.97
N ASP A 98 -3.56 -6.90 28.76
CA ASP A 98 -4.10 -8.02 27.99
C ASP A 98 -3.05 -9.07 27.63
N LYS A 99 -3.45 -10.33 27.72
CA LYS A 99 -2.71 -11.49 27.20
C LYS A 99 -3.36 -12.00 25.93
N ILE A 100 -2.54 -12.59 25.07
CA ILE A 100 -2.94 -13.14 23.79
C ILE A 100 -2.38 -14.55 23.59
N VAL A 101 -3.07 -15.31 22.76
CA VAL A 101 -2.61 -16.59 22.21
C VAL A 101 -2.36 -16.39 20.72
N ILE A 102 -1.22 -16.84 20.22
CA ILE A 102 -0.85 -16.79 18.81
C ILE A 102 -1.33 -18.10 18.17
N GLU A 103 -2.25 -17.99 17.22
CA GLU A 103 -2.73 -19.15 16.47
C GLU A 103 -1.78 -19.49 15.33
N ASP A 104 -1.38 -18.48 14.56
CA ASP A 104 -0.57 -18.66 13.36
C ASP A 104 0.30 -17.43 13.07
N LYS A 105 1.42 -17.66 12.37
CA LYS A 105 2.25 -16.60 11.80
C LYS A 105 2.00 -16.50 10.29
N ILE A 106 1.57 -15.34 9.82
CA ILE A 106 1.25 -15.09 8.41
C ILE A 106 2.53 -14.65 7.69
N GLN A 107 3.12 -15.51 6.86
CA GLN A 107 4.41 -15.24 6.19
C GLN A 107 4.28 -14.87 4.70
N ASP A 108 3.30 -15.43 3.97
CA ASP A 108 3.29 -15.37 2.48
C ASP A 108 2.23 -14.43 1.87
N SER A 109 1.42 -13.79 2.70
CA SER A 109 0.25 -13.05 2.23
C SER A 109 0.62 -11.83 1.38
N GLY A 110 1.65 -11.08 1.79
CA GLY A 110 2.05 -9.86 1.07
C GLY A 110 2.72 -10.11 -0.28
N ILE A 111 3.39 -11.26 -0.44
CA ILE A 111 4.02 -11.64 -1.72
C ILE A 111 2.96 -12.09 -2.72
N SER A 112 2.02 -12.94 -2.27
CA SER A 112 0.92 -13.43 -3.12
C SER A 112 0.01 -12.28 -3.59
N PHE A 113 -0.28 -11.34 -2.68
CA PHE A 113 -0.94 -10.08 -3.02
C PHE A 113 -0.20 -9.35 -4.14
N PHE A 114 1.10 -9.11 -3.96
CA PHE A 114 1.92 -8.37 -4.91
C PHE A 114 1.99 -9.04 -6.29
N MET A 115 2.20 -10.35 -6.35
CA MET A 115 2.31 -11.12 -7.61
C MET A 115 1.03 -11.05 -8.47
N THR A 116 -0.14 -11.06 -7.82
CA THR A 116 -1.44 -11.01 -8.52
C THR A 116 -1.64 -9.70 -9.29
N PHE A 117 -1.18 -8.57 -8.73
CA PHE A 117 -1.33 -7.25 -9.37
C PHE A 117 -0.23 -6.93 -10.36
N ILE A 118 1.00 -7.42 -10.14
CA ILE A 118 2.07 -7.27 -11.13
C ILE A 118 1.64 -7.85 -12.47
N LEU A 119 1.10 -9.07 -12.48
CA LEU A 119 0.72 -9.72 -13.73
C LEU A 119 -0.36 -8.91 -14.47
N SER A 120 -1.38 -8.46 -13.75
CA SER A 120 -2.52 -7.77 -14.35
C SER A 120 -2.20 -6.33 -14.82
N LEU A 121 -1.25 -5.65 -14.17
CA LEU A 121 -1.00 -4.22 -14.40
C LEU A 121 0.35 -3.91 -15.07
N LEU A 122 1.27 -4.86 -15.13
CA LEU A 122 2.67 -4.61 -15.52
C LEU A 122 3.10 -5.35 -16.78
N VAL A 123 2.31 -6.30 -17.30
CA VAL A 123 2.69 -7.10 -18.48
C VAL A 123 2.59 -6.29 -19.77
N ASP A 124 1.44 -5.67 -20.08
CA ASP A 124 1.22 -5.08 -21.40
C ASP A 124 1.50 -3.58 -21.49
N LYS A 125 2.03 -3.11 -22.63
CA LYS A 125 2.13 -1.67 -22.94
C LYS A 125 0.73 -1.19 -23.29
N VAL A 126 0.34 -0.05 -22.74
CA VAL A 126 -0.95 0.55 -23.03
C VAL A 126 -0.79 1.53 -24.18
N SER A 127 -1.30 1.12 -25.34
CA SER A 127 -1.23 1.87 -26.60
C SER A 127 -2.62 2.30 -27.08
N THR A 128 -3.67 1.59 -26.67
CA THR A 128 -5.04 1.90 -27.09
C THR A 128 -5.89 2.47 -25.95
N VAL A 129 -6.96 3.19 -26.32
CA VAL A 129 -7.95 3.71 -25.37
C VAL A 129 -8.59 2.58 -24.55
N ASN A 130 -8.86 1.43 -25.20
CA ASN A 130 -9.52 0.30 -24.55
C ASN A 130 -8.62 -0.37 -23.50
N GLU A 131 -7.32 -0.51 -23.80
CA GLU A 131 -6.32 -0.96 -22.83
C GLU A 131 -6.22 0.02 -21.65
N PHE A 132 -6.25 1.32 -21.92
CA PHE A 132 -6.23 2.35 -20.88
C PHE A 132 -7.46 2.27 -19.96
N ILE A 133 -8.66 2.16 -20.52
CA ILE A 133 -9.90 2.02 -19.75
C ILE A 133 -9.85 0.73 -18.90
N SER A 134 -9.42 -0.38 -19.50
CA SER A 134 -9.29 -1.67 -18.79
C SER A 134 -8.32 -1.57 -17.62
N TYR A 135 -7.19 -0.89 -17.81
CA TYR A 135 -6.20 -0.63 -16.77
C TYR A 135 -6.79 0.17 -15.60
N ILE A 136 -7.52 1.26 -15.89
CA ILE A 136 -8.18 2.08 -14.86
C ILE A 136 -9.23 1.27 -14.09
N LEU A 137 -10.01 0.43 -14.78
CA LEU A 137 -11.01 -0.42 -14.14
C LEU A 137 -10.37 -1.44 -13.19
N VAL A 138 -9.30 -2.12 -13.62
CA VAL A 138 -8.57 -3.06 -12.74
C VAL A 138 -8.04 -2.32 -11.52
N MET A 139 -7.36 -1.18 -11.70
CA MET A 139 -6.84 -0.39 -10.57
C MET A 139 -7.97 0.02 -9.60
N TRP A 140 -9.13 0.41 -10.12
CA TRP A 140 -10.30 0.77 -9.32
C TRP A 140 -10.86 -0.43 -8.54
N PHE A 141 -11.05 -1.58 -9.18
CA PHE A 141 -11.53 -2.79 -8.51
C PHE A 141 -10.61 -3.22 -7.37
N VAL A 142 -9.29 -3.15 -7.59
CA VAL A 142 -8.31 -3.52 -6.57
C VAL A 142 -8.34 -2.55 -5.40
N ALA A 143 -8.44 -1.25 -5.66
CA ALA A 143 -8.57 -0.23 -4.61
C ALA A 143 -9.87 -0.40 -3.81
N GLU A 144 -10.99 -0.65 -4.47
CA GLU A 144 -12.30 -0.86 -3.83
C GLU A 144 -12.30 -2.11 -2.95
N LEU A 145 -11.73 -3.21 -3.45
CA LEU A 145 -11.58 -4.47 -2.72
C LEU A 145 -10.71 -4.27 -1.47
N MET A 146 -9.62 -3.52 -1.59
CA MET A 146 -8.76 -3.11 -0.47
C MET A 146 -9.46 -2.24 0.59
N VAL A 147 -10.38 -1.37 0.17
CA VAL A 147 -11.15 -0.52 1.10
C VAL A 147 -12.19 -1.33 1.86
N LYS A 148 -12.81 -2.33 1.21
CA LYS A 148 -13.90 -3.14 1.78
C LYS A 148 -13.44 -4.35 2.58
N THR A 149 -12.18 -4.77 2.43
CA THR A 149 -11.64 -5.97 3.09
C THR A 149 -10.50 -5.63 4.05
N ASP A 150 -10.02 -6.63 4.77
CA ASP A 150 -8.84 -6.58 5.63
C ASP A 150 -7.51 -6.70 4.85
N LEU A 151 -7.53 -6.96 3.53
CA LEU A 151 -6.36 -7.26 2.70
C LEU A 151 -5.25 -6.20 2.75
N TYR A 152 -5.53 -5.00 3.25
CA TYR A 152 -4.54 -3.94 3.45
C TYR A 152 -3.42 -4.32 4.42
N TYR A 153 -3.59 -5.32 5.30
CA TYR A 153 -2.50 -5.84 6.13
C TYR A 153 -1.47 -6.63 5.31
N GLN A 154 -1.84 -7.14 4.12
CA GLN A 154 -0.95 -7.86 3.18
C GLN A 154 -0.01 -6.90 2.42
N ASN A 155 0.32 -5.77 3.03
CA ASN A 155 1.12 -4.74 2.42
C ASN A 155 2.59 -5.18 2.32
N PRO A 156 3.17 -5.32 1.11
CA PRO A 156 4.57 -5.74 0.93
C PRO A 156 5.58 -4.80 1.59
N VAL A 157 5.23 -3.51 1.75
CA VAL A 157 6.08 -2.53 2.43
C VAL A 157 6.17 -2.79 3.94
N LEU A 158 5.17 -3.42 4.56
CA LEU A 158 5.26 -3.84 5.95
C LEU A 158 6.35 -4.92 6.12
N ILE A 159 6.43 -5.86 5.17
CA ILE A 159 7.48 -6.89 5.13
C ILE A 159 8.86 -6.23 4.96
N LEU A 160 8.97 -5.25 4.04
CA LEU A 160 10.20 -4.46 3.86
C LEU A 160 10.62 -3.69 5.13
N LEU A 161 9.64 -3.23 5.92
CA LEU A 161 9.86 -2.58 7.21
C LEU A 161 10.06 -3.59 8.37
N GLN A 162 10.17 -4.89 8.07
CA GLN A 162 10.35 -5.98 9.02
C GLN A 162 9.19 -6.17 10.00
N TYR A 163 7.98 -5.73 9.66
CA TYR A 163 6.79 -6.09 10.40
C TYR A 163 6.43 -7.55 10.15
N LYS A 164 6.03 -8.23 11.23
CA LYS A 164 5.57 -9.61 11.28
C LYS A 164 4.06 -9.60 11.51
N LEU A 165 3.36 -10.51 10.83
CA LEU A 165 1.91 -10.64 10.91
C LEU A 165 1.57 -11.92 11.68
N TYR A 166 0.67 -11.81 12.65
CA TYR A 166 0.20 -12.94 13.46
C TYR A 166 -1.32 -12.98 13.49
N ARG A 167 -1.88 -14.18 13.53
CA ARG A 167 -3.27 -14.42 13.87
C ARG A 167 -3.34 -14.65 15.38
N VAL A 168 -4.10 -13.84 16.10
CA VAL A 168 -4.11 -13.85 17.57
C VAL A 168 -5.53 -13.86 18.13
N LYS A 169 -5.68 -14.45 19.31
CA LYS A 169 -6.89 -14.38 20.14
C LYS A 169 -6.55 -13.78 21.49
N PHE A 170 -7.43 -12.95 22.03
CA PHE A 170 -7.27 -12.44 23.40
C PHE A 170 -7.67 -13.52 24.40
N THR A 171 -6.84 -13.72 25.44
CA THR A 171 -7.08 -14.72 26.50
C THR A 171 -8.13 -14.25 27.49
N SER A 172 -8.28 -12.93 27.66
CA SER A 172 -9.29 -12.35 28.54
C SER A 172 -10.66 -12.56 27.91
N ASP A 173 -11.55 -13.27 28.60
CA ASP A 173 -12.99 -13.17 28.38
C ASP A 173 -13.38 -11.70 28.49
N ILE A 174 -13.41 -11.01 27.34
CA ILE A 174 -14.15 -9.76 27.22
C ILE A 174 -15.60 -10.19 27.44
N ALA A 175 -16.05 -10.12 28.70
CA ALA A 175 -17.39 -10.47 29.11
C ALA A 175 -18.37 -9.85 28.11
N ASN A 176 -19.13 -10.69 27.40
CA ASN A 176 -20.11 -10.38 26.36
C ASN A 176 -19.65 -10.40 24.88
N VAL A 177 -18.64 -11.17 24.49
CA VAL A 177 -18.46 -11.53 23.06
C VAL A 177 -18.74 -13.02 22.84
N PRO A 178 -19.85 -13.39 22.18
CA PRO A 178 -20.32 -14.78 22.07
C PRO A 178 -19.46 -15.70 21.18
N ASN A 179 -18.34 -15.21 20.65
CA ASN A 179 -17.34 -15.99 19.92
C ASN A 179 -15.95 -15.39 20.19
N PRO A 180 -14.92 -16.20 20.49
CA PRO A 180 -13.55 -15.70 20.58
C PRO A 180 -13.12 -15.17 19.21
N LYS A 181 -13.20 -13.85 19.06
CA LYS A 181 -12.91 -13.17 17.79
C LYS A 181 -11.42 -13.23 17.55
N THR A 182 -11.04 -13.63 16.34
CA THR A 182 -9.65 -13.71 15.92
C THR A 182 -9.24 -12.38 15.29
N TYR A 183 -8.04 -11.90 15.64
CA TYR A 183 -7.50 -10.64 15.16
C TYR A 183 -6.20 -10.85 14.39
N ILE A 184 -5.89 -9.92 13.49
CA ILE A 184 -4.64 -9.87 12.75
C ILE A 184 -3.73 -8.83 13.41
N ALA A 185 -2.65 -9.29 14.01
CA ALA A 185 -1.68 -8.45 14.69
C ALA A 185 -0.52 -8.09 13.76
N ILE A 186 -0.34 -6.79 13.53
CA ILE A 186 0.83 -6.21 12.86
C ILE A 186 1.85 -5.85 13.95
N CYS A 187 2.98 -6.55 14.00
CA CYS A 187 3.99 -6.41 15.05
C CYS A 187 5.36 -6.09 14.45
N ARG A 188 6.12 -5.17 15.06
CA ARG A 188 7.51 -4.92 14.61
C ARG A 188 8.51 -5.91 15.20
N GLU A 189 8.25 -6.35 16.43
CA GLU A 189 9.06 -7.32 17.16
C GLU A 189 8.39 -8.70 17.13
N GLU A 190 9.10 -9.73 17.59
CA GLU A 190 8.46 -11.02 17.83
C GLU A 190 7.49 -10.92 19.00
N LEU A 191 6.28 -11.40 18.76
CA LEU A 191 5.21 -11.40 19.75
C LEU A 191 5.43 -12.60 20.68
N ASP A 192 5.28 -12.38 21.98
CA ASP A 192 5.53 -13.40 23.02
C ASP A 192 4.26 -13.59 23.84
N GLU A 193 3.67 -14.78 23.79
CA GLU A 193 2.44 -15.12 24.50
C GLU A 193 2.57 -14.96 26.03
N ASN A 194 3.80 -15.06 26.56
CA ASN A 194 4.05 -14.92 27.99
C ASN A 194 4.08 -13.47 28.46
N LYS A 195 4.09 -12.50 27.53
CA LYS A 195 4.14 -11.08 27.83
C LYS A 195 2.77 -10.44 27.64
N VAL A 196 2.55 -9.40 28.44
CA VAL A 196 1.43 -8.47 28.23
C VAL A 196 1.66 -7.71 26.92
N VAL A 197 0.59 -7.47 26.17
CA VAL A 197 0.66 -6.73 24.92
C VAL A 197 0.01 -5.34 25.02
N LYS A 198 0.64 -4.36 24.38
CA LYS A 198 0.03 -3.06 24.06
C LYS A 198 -0.53 -3.16 22.64
N TRP A 199 -1.78 -2.78 22.44
CA TRP A 199 -2.44 -2.93 21.13
C TRP A 199 -3.27 -1.71 20.73
N LYS A 200 -3.45 -1.52 19.43
CA LYS A 200 -4.23 -0.42 18.84
C LYS A 200 -5.05 -0.93 17.67
N TYR A 201 -6.37 -0.81 17.78
CA TYR A 201 -7.29 -1.18 16.70
C TYR A 201 -7.09 -0.29 15.47
N ILE A 202 -7.04 -0.91 14.29
CA ILE A 202 -7.01 -0.21 13.00
C ILE A 202 -8.41 -0.26 12.38
N SER A 203 -8.79 -1.42 11.83
CA SER A 203 -10.09 -1.71 11.21
C SER A 203 -10.13 -3.18 10.79
N ASP A 204 -11.30 -3.73 10.51
CA ASP A 204 -11.52 -5.11 10.02
C ASP A 204 -10.74 -6.17 10.80
N ASP A 205 -10.79 -6.10 12.13
CA ASP A 205 -10.10 -7.05 13.03
C ASP A 205 -8.56 -7.04 12.92
N VAL A 206 -7.99 -6.01 12.30
CA VAL A 206 -6.55 -5.77 12.28
C VAL A 206 -6.16 -4.79 13.40
N CYS A 207 -5.13 -5.17 14.14
CA CYS A 207 -4.56 -4.42 15.25
C CYS A 207 -3.06 -4.24 15.06
N LEU A 208 -2.54 -3.09 15.49
CA LEU A 208 -1.11 -2.89 15.68
C LEU A 208 -0.75 -3.34 17.10
N MET A 209 0.23 -4.23 17.27
CA MET A 209 0.58 -4.81 18.57
C MET A 209 2.08 -4.76 18.88
N TYR A 210 2.40 -4.64 20.16
CA TYR A 210 3.76 -4.65 20.70
C TYR A 210 3.79 -5.40 22.03
N ASN A 211 4.87 -6.13 22.28
CA ASN A 211 5.15 -6.66 23.60
C ASN A 211 5.42 -5.50 24.56
N LYS A 212 4.75 -5.49 25.72
CA LYS A 212 5.11 -4.58 26.81
C LYS A 212 6.40 -5.09 27.43
N ASN A 213 7.53 -4.54 27.00
CA ASN A 213 8.79 -4.75 27.71
C ASN A 213 8.66 -4.11 29.10
N ARG A 214 8.85 -4.91 30.16
CA ARG A 214 8.69 -4.52 31.58
C ARG A 214 9.79 -3.54 32.06
N LYS A 215 10.20 -2.59 31.22
CA LYS A 215 11.19 -1.56 31.53
C LYS A 215 10.69 -0.19 31.04
N GLU A 216 9.72 0.33 31.77
CA GLU A 216 9.64 1.78 31.99
C GLU A 216 10.08 1.95 33.45
N GLN A 217 11.37 2.25 33.64
CA GLN A 217 11.91 2.85 34.86
C GLN A 217 12.00 4.36 34.61
#